data_AF-A0A800A2M7-F1
#
_entry.id   AF-A0A800A2M7-F1
#
_cell.length_a   1.000
_cell.length_b   1.000
_cell.length_c   1.000
_cell.angle_alpha   90.00
_cell.angle_beta   90.00
_cell.angle_gamma   90.00
#
_symmetry.space_group_name_H-M   'P 1'
#
loop_
_entity.id
_entity.type
_entity.pdbx_description
1 polymer ?
#
loop_
_entity_poly.entity_id
_entity_poly.type
_entity_poly.pdbx_seq_one_letter_code
_entity_poly.pdbx_strand_id
1 'polypeptide(L)'
;MKAARGRRTGIFMPYFRGDRLSDFPAALAGILEKENVHYHDAVYLNANGSNYVKPATEELLLKVHSPDMINAVKTIGHFEAASYSAGGTVQATLEIQEGNLDNAFVFTGFGDHHAGKNYFGGGCYFNGAALAIAALREKEVRRFAIIDTDSHHADGTRDIFRLDRDVLHLCFCFQDYGDKYNNVDVGIPYGTPDVHYLQKVTDEVMPRIEAFQPSFIFWEFGYDATAGEYGDKGLTKDCHVGIAKIIKTAADRFCRGRLITILCGGSRRDLATYIIPKIIAVLAEVD
;
A
#
# COMPACT_ATOMS: atom_id res chain seq x y z
N MET A 1 25.69 10.44 -22.42
CA MET A 1 24.47 9.75 -21.98
C MET A 1 24.50 9.71 -20.46
N LYS A 2 23.66 10.49 -19.77
CA LYS A 2 23.48 10.29 -18.32
C LYS A 2 22.79 8.95 -18.16
N ALA A 3 23.38 8.01 -17.42
CA ALA A 3 22.65 6.81 -17.01
C ALA A 3 21.30 7.26 -16.43
N ALA A 4 20.20 6.64 -16.86
CA ALA A 4 18.91 6.90 -16.26
C ALA A 4 19.06 6.57 -14.77
N ARG A 5 19.09 7.59 -13.92
CA ARG A 5 19.18 7.41 -12.48
C ARG A 5 17.86 6.77 -12.08
N GLY A 6 17.91 5.55 -11.53
CA GLY A 6 16.71 4.82 -11.10
C GLY A 6 15.84 5.68 -10.16
N ARG A 7 14.58 5.29 -9.98
CA ARG A 7 13.63 6.00 -9.12
C ARG A 7 14.14 6.05 -7.67
N ARG A 8 13.98 7.20 -7.02
CA ARG A 8 14.25 7.36 -5.59
C ARG A 8 13.14 6.66 -4.82
N THR A 9 13.41 5.46 -4.35
CA THR A 9 12.42 4.59 -3.72
C THR A 9 12.61 4.59 -2.22
N GLY A 10 11.58 5.01 -1.49
CA GLY A 10 11.56 4.90 -0.04
C GLY A 10 11.13 3.50 0.42
N ILE A 11 11.77 2.99 1.45
CA ILE A 11 11.35 1.78 2.17
C ILE A 11 11.04 2.20 3.60
N PHE A 12 9.77 2.13 4.00
CA PHE A 12 9.30 2.53 5.31
C PHE A 12 9.01 1.29 6.14
N MET A 13 9.82 1.07 7.17
CA MET A 13 9.69 -0.03 8.12
C MET A 13 9.14 0.51 9.46
N PRO A 14 7.80 0.51 9.66
CA PRO A 14 7.21 0.92 10.92
C PRO A 14 7.48 -0.09 12.03
N TYR A 15 7.19 0.30 13.27
CA TYR A 15 7.23 -0.62 14.40
C TYR A 15 6.09 -1.63 14.27
N PHE A 16 6.41 -2.91 14.21
CA PHE A 16 5.43 -3.99 14.20
C PHE A 16 5.77 -5.04 15.26
N ARG A 17 4.75 -5.80 15.67
CA ARG A 17 4.89 -6.93 16.59
C ARG A 17 4.58 -8.24 15.85
N GLY A 18 5.36 -9.28 16.12
CA GLY A 18 5.14 -10.63 15.60
C GLY A 18 6.13 -11.07 14.53
N ASP A 19 5.99 -12.33 14.10
CA ASP A 19 7.03 -13.01 13.32
C ASP A 19 6.91 -12.83 11.81
N ARG A 20 5.76 -12.34 11.31
CA ARG A 20 5.44 -12.23 9.87
C ARG A 20 6.56 -11.55 9.06
N LEU A 21 7.12 -10.47 9.60
CA LEU A 21 8.13 -9.64 8.93
C LEU A 21 9.50 -9.70 9.61
N SER A 22 9.73 -10.72 10.46
CA SER A 22 10.97 -10.88 11.22
C SER A 22 12.23 -11.10 10.37
N ASP A 23 12.07 -11.50 9.10
CA ASP A 23 13.17 -11.64 8.14
C ASP A 23 13.62 -10.31 7.51
N PHE A 24 12.90 -9.21 7.78
CA PHE A 24 13.22 -7.87 7.30
C PHE A 24 13.87 -7.03 8.41
N PRO A 25 14.84 -6.16 8.10
CA PRO A 25 15.29 -5.77 6.75
C PRO A 25 16.32 -6.71 6.10
N ALA A 26 16.73 -7.81 6.75
CA ALA A 26 17.79 -8.69 6.24
C ALA A 26 17.52 -9.27 4.84
N ALA A 27 16.26 -9.60 4.52
CA ALA A 27 15.84 -10.07 3.20
C ALA A 27 15.98 -9.01 2.07
N LEU A 28 16.30 -7.75 2.40
CA LEU A 28 16.56 -6.66 1.47
C LEU A 28 18.05 -6.35 1.31
N ALA A 29 18.94 -7.22 1.81
CA ALA A 29 20.38 -7.10 1.59
C ALA A 29 20.69 -6.93 0.09
N GLY A 30 21.64 -6.05 -0.25
CA GLY A 30 21.95 -5.65 -1.62
C GLY A 30 20.99 -4.61 -2.24
N ILE A 31 19.68 -4.64 -1.92
CA ILE A 31 18.74 -3.57 -2.33
C ILE A 31 18.97 -2.31 -1.50
N LEU A 32 19.16 -2.46 -0.18
CA LEU A 32 19.41 -1.33 0.73
C LEU A 32 20.74 -0.62 0.47
N GLU A 33 21.64 -1.24 -0.29
CA GLU A 33 22.95 -0.68 -0.65
C GLU A 33 22.89 0.20 -1.91
N LYS A 34 21.75 0.22 -2.61
CA LYS A 34 21.58 1.00 -3.85
C LYS A 34 21.42 2.49 -3.51
N GLU A 35 22.14 3.35 -4.22
CA GLU A 35 22.15 4.80 -3.96
C GLU A 35 20.79 5.50 -4.08
N ASN A 36 19.87 4.92 -4.86
CA ASN A 36 18.51 5.44 -5.06
C ASN A 36 17.47 4.80 -4.14
N VAL A 37 17.88 3.96 -3.20
CA VAL A 37 17.00 3.36 -2.18
C VAL A 37 17.21 4.09 -0.86
N HIS A 38 16.11 4.56 -0.28
CA HIS A 38 16.11 5.34 0.95
C HIS A 38 15.35 4.57 2.04
N TYR A 39 16.07 4.04 3.02
CA TYR A 39 15.48 3.30 4.13
C TYR A 39 15.03 4.24 5.25
N HIS A 40 13.82 4.02 5.77
CA HIS A 40 13.24 4.71 6.91
C HIS A 40 12.81 3.66 7.95
N ASP A 41 13.27 3.79 9.19
CA ASP A 41 13.01 2.83 10.26
C ASP A 41 12.29 3.48 11.45
N ALA A 42 11.39 2.74 12.10
CA ALA A 42 10.81 3.09 13.39
C ALA A 42 11.59 2.49 14.58
N VAL A 43 12.47 1.51 14.33
CA VAL A 43 13.17 0.78 15.37
C VAL A 43 14.54 1.44 15.57
N TYR A 44 14.74 1.95 16.78
CA TYR A 44 15.92 2.60 17.35
C TYR A 44 16.04 4.12 17.19
N LEU A 45 15.87 4.80 18.33
CA LEU A 45 16.44 6.10 18.66
C LEU A 45 17.98 6.04 18.61
N ASN A 46 18.58 5.80 17.45
CA ASN A 46 19.98 6.17 17.26
C ASN A 46 19.99 7.65 16.87
N ALA A 47 20.36 8.47 17.86
CA ALA A 47 20.32 9.93 17.83
C ALA A 47 21.17 10.60 16.74
N ASN A 48 21.75 9.87 15.78
CA ASN A 48 22.77 10.39 14.86
C ASN A 48 22.69 9.87 13.39
N GLY A 49 21.55 9.42 12.86
CA GLY A 49 21.53 9.08 11.41
C GLY A 49 20.19 8.67 10.80
N SER A 50 19.62 9.60 10.02
CA SER A 50 18.67 9.43 8.90
C SER A 50 17.36 8.64 9.11
N ASN A 51 16.23 9.35 8.88
CA ASN A 51 14.95 8.81 8.40
C ASN A 51 14.09 7.97 9.37
N TYR A 52 13.61 8.60 10.45
CA TYR A 52 12.66 7.97 11.39
C TYR A 52 11.22 7.93 10.85
N VAL A 53 10.54 6.78 11.00
CA VAL A 53 9.10 6.65 10.72
C VAL A 53 8.29 7.22 11.88
N LYS A 54 7.43 8.21 11.62
CA LYS A 54 6.59 8.85 12.64
C LYS A 54 5.22 8.17 12.74
N PRO A 55 4.63 8.04 13.95
CA PRO A 55 3.26 7.56 14.08
C PRO A 55 2.27 8.60 13.58
N ALA A 56 1.12 8.15 13.09
CA ALA A 56 -0.02 9.02 12.81
C ALA A 56 -0.47 9.71 14.10
N THR A 57 -0.67 11.03 14.04
CA THR A 57 -1.18 11.79 15.17
C THR A 57 -2.65 11.53 15.37
N GLU A 58 -3.15 11.67 16.60
CA GLU A 58 -4.58 11.54 16.87
C GLU A 58 -5.42 12.57 16.10
N GLU A 59 -4.91 13.77 15.89
CA GLU A 59 -5.52 14.78 15.01
C GLU A 59 -5.70 14.27 13.58
N LEU A 60 -4.70 13.59 13.02
CA LEU A 60 -4.78 13.01 11.69
C LEU A 60 -5.75 11.82 11.66
N LEU A 61 -5.69 10.94 12.67
CA LEU A 61 -6.61 9.80 12.79
C LEU A 61 -8.08 10.26 12.79
N LEU A 62 -8.38 11.34 13.51
CA LEU A 62 -9.72 11.93 13.61
C LEU A 62 -10.25 12.52 12.29
N LYS A 63 -9.41 12.69 11.26
CA LYS A 63 -9.88 13.12 9.93
C LYS A 63 -10.56 12.00 9.15
N VAL A 64 -10.33 10.73 9.52
CA VAL A 64 -10.85 9.54 8.81
C VAL A 64 -11.70 8.68 9.74
N HIS A 65 -11.23 8.43 10.95
CA HIS A 65 -11.82 7.50 11.90
C HIS A 65 -12.51 8.25 13.03
N SER A 66 -13.63 7.71 13.54
CA SER A 66 -14.33 8.32 14.67
C SER A 66 -13.54 8.22 15.97
N PRO A 67 -13.82 9.12 16.93
CA PRO A 67 -13.26 9.03 18.28
C PRO A 67 -13.48 7.66 18.94
N ASP A 68 -14.68 7.09 18.77
CA ASP A 68 -15.03 5.79 19.37
C ASP A 68 -14.18 4.65 18.78
N MET A 69 -13.96 4.66 17.47
CA MET A 69 -13.08 3.70 16.81
C MET A 69 -11.63 3.82 17.31
N ILE A 70 -11.09 5.04 17.37
CA ILE A 70 -9.73 5.30 17.86
C ILE A 70 -9.58 4.82 19.31
N ASN A 71 -10.56 5.11 20.17
CA ASN A 71 -10.58 4.66 21.56
C ASN A 71 -10.63 3.12 21.66
N ALA A 72 -11.42 2.46 20.80
CA ALA A 72 -11.47 1.00 20.76
C ALA A 72 -10.12 0.37 20.34
N VAL A 73 -9.37 0.97 19.41
CA VAL A 73 -8.01 0.51 19.06
C VAL A 73 -7.03 0.72 20.23
N LYS A 74 -7.18 1.82 21.00
CA LYS A 74 -6.40 2.09 22.22
C LYS A 74 -6.63 1.01 23.29
N THR A 75 -7.87 0.60 23.52
CA THR A 75 -8.21 -0.34 24.61
C THR A 75 -7.71 -1.77 24.35
N ILE A 76 -7.58 -2.19 23.09
CA ILE A 76 -7.09 -3.53 22.73
C ILE A 76 -5.57 -3.64 22.62
N GLY A 77 -4.83 -2.55 22.87
CA GLY A 77 -3.37 -2.58 22.97
C GLY A 77 -2.59 -2.61 21.64
N HIS A 78 -3.25 -2.35 20.51
CA HIS A 78 -2.62 -2.31 19.18
C HIS A 78 -2.33 -0.88 18.66
N PHE A 79 -2.79 0.15 19.39
CA PHE A 79 -2.73 1.55 18.96
C PHE A 79 -1.34 2.05 18.56
N GLU A 80 -0.30 1.72 19.32
CA GLU A 80 1.06 2.18 19.00
C GLU A 80 1.52 1.68 17.63
N ALA A 81 1.56 0.35 17.43
CA ALA A 81 1.99 -0.25 16.16
C ALA A 81 1.04 0.10 14.99
N ALA A 82 -0.27 0.23 15.23
CA ALA A 82 -1.23 0.69 14.23
C ALA A 82 -0.96 2.14 13.81
N SER A 83 -0.63 3.02 14.76
CA SER A 83 -0.29 4.41 14.48
C SER A 83 1.02 4.53 13.68
N TYR A 84 2.03 3.71 13.97
CA TYR A 84 3.25 3.66 13.15
C TYR A 84 2.99 3.13 11.74
N SER A 85 2.15 2.12 11.58
CA SER A 85 1.79 1.56 10.27
C SER A 85 1.14 2.64 9.38
N ALA A 86 0.08 3.27 9.87
CA ALA A 86 -0.59 4.36 9.16
C ALA A 86 0.33 5.59 8.96
N GLY A 87 1.13 5.92 9.98
CA GLY A 87 2.07 7.04 9.94
C GLY A 87 3.17 6.88 8.90
N GLY A 88 3.67 5.65 8.70
CA GLY A 88 4.62 5.32 7.64
C GLY A 88 4.06 5.60 6.24
N THR A 89 2.79 5.21 6.00
CA THR A 89 2.09 5.49 4.74
C THR A 89 1.94 7.00 4.50
N VAL A 90 1.53 7.74 5.53
CA VAL A 90 1.41 9.20 5.46
C VAL A 90 2.76 9.84 5.19
N GLN A 91 3.81 9.47 5.93
CA GLN A 91 5.13 10.04 5.78
C GLN A 91 5.71 9.77 4.38
N ALA A 92 5.63 8.53 3.89
CA ALA A 92 6.05 8.17 2.54
C ALA A 92 5.36 9.04 1.48
N THR A 93 4.06 9.25 1.65
CA THR A 93 3.26 10.09 0.75
C THR A 93 3.72 11.55 0.75
N LEU A 94 4.02 12.10 1.94
CA LEU A 94 4.49 13.48 2.08
C LEU A 94 5.91 13.66 1.50
N GLU A 95 6.82 12.71 1.70
CA GLU A 95 8.15 12.72 1.10
C GLU A 95 8.11 12.72 -0.44
N ILE A 96 7.16 11.97 -1.04
CA ILE A 96 6.93 11.99 -2.49
C ILE A 96 6.31 13.33 -2.93
N GLN A 97 5.36 13.87 -2.18
CA GLN A 97 4.74 15.15 -2.48
C GLN A 97 5.75 16.31 -2.44
N GLU A 98 6.71 16.26 -1.52
CA GLU A 98 7.80 17.23 -1.40
C GLU A 98 8.90 17.02 -2.45
N GLY A 99 8.85 15.92 -3.19
CA GLY A 99 9.78 15.60 -4.26
C GLY A 99 11.10 14.99 -3.77
N ASN A 100 11.16 14.54 -2.52
CA ASN A 100 12.32 13.85 -1.93
C ASN A 100 12.42 12.41 -2.46
N LEU A 101 11.26 11.76 -2.63
CA LEU A 101 11.12 10.42 -3.19
C LEU A 101 10.26 10.45 -4.47
N ASP A 102 10.38 9.41 -5.29
CA ASP A 102 9.52 9.20 -6.46
C ASP A 102 8.40 8.20 -6.16
N ASN A 103 8.70 7.13 -5.42
CA ASN A 103 7.76 6.11 -4.97
C ASN A 103 8.19 5.49 -3.63
N ALA A 104 7.35 4.65 -3.03
CA ALA A 104 7.67 4.00 -1.76
C ALA A 104 7.02 2.62 -1.60
N PHE A 105 7.63 1.80 -0.75
CA PHE A 105 7.06 0.58 -0.17
C PHE A 105 6.97 0.71 1.35
N VAL A 106 5.81 0.42 1.93
CA VAL A 106 5.53 0.59 3.37
C VAL A 106 5.19 -0.77 3.99
N PHE A 107 6.02 -1.22 4.93
CA PHE A 107 5.88 -2.49 5.65
C PHE A 107 4.91 -2.35 6.83
N THR A 108 3.67 -1.96 6.58
CA THR A 108 2.66 -1.86 7.64
C THR A 108 2.60 -3.16 8.47
N GLY A 109 2.60 -3.00 9.79
CA GLY A 109 2.53 -4.11 10.75
C GLY A 109 1.11 -4.65 10.94
N PHE A 110 0.13 -3.87 10.52
CA PHE A 110 -1.29 -4.17 10.48
C PHE A 110 -1.84 -3.78 9.13
N GLY A 111 -2.91 -4.43 8.68
CA GLY A 111 -3.52 -4.04 7.41
C GLY A 111 -4.25 -2.70 7.50
N ASP A 112 -4.63 -2.18 6.34
CA ASP A 112 -5.27 -0.88 6.22
C ASP A 112 -6.73 -1.02 5.73
N HIS A 113 -6.97 -1.88 4.74
CA HIS A 113 -8.15 -1.82 3.88
C HIS A 113 -9.50 -2.27 4.51
N HIS A 114 -9.48 -2.97 5.66
CA HIS A 114 -10.68 -3.33 6.43
C HIS A 114 -11.03 -2.28 7.53
N ALA A 115 -10.19 -1.27 7.74
CA ALA A 115 -10.47 -0.20 8.69
C ALA A 115 -11.39 0.85 8.04
N GLY A 116 -12.65 0.89 8.47
CA GLY A 116 -13.65 1.86 8.01
C GLY A 116 -13.66 3.15 8.86
N LYS A 117 -14.71 3.98 8.74
CA LYS A 117 -14.82 5.21 9.55
C LYS A 117 -15.08 4.93 11.04
N ASN A 118 -15.89 3.91 11.33
CA ASN A 118 -16.42 3.63 12.67
C ASN A 118 -16.20 2.19 13.12
N TYR A 119 -15.36 1.43 12.43
CA TYR A 119 -15.10 0.04 12.72
C TYR A 119 -13.73 -0.39 12.18
N PHE A 120 -13.20 -1.48 12.71
CA PHE A 120 -11.99 -2.12 12.25
C PHE A 120 -12.12 -3.64 12.36
N GLY A 121 -11.28 -4.39 11.66
CA GLY A 121 -11.37 -5.84 11.59
C GLY A 121 -10.30 -6.44 10.67
N GLY A 122 -10.23 -7.76 10.58
CA GLY A 122 -9.32 -8.46 9.65
C GLY A 122 -7.83 -8.15 9.87
N GLY A 123 -7.42 -7.83 11.10
CA GLY A 123 -6.04 -7.40 11.39
C GLY A 123 -5.71 -5.99 10.90
N CYS A 124 -6.71 -5.22 10.46
CA CYS A 124 -6.59 -3.81 10.12
C CYS A 124 -7.15 -2.94 11.25
N TYR A 125 -6.50 -1.81 11.55
CA TYR A 125 -6.91 -0.91 12.65
C TYR A 125 -7.11 0.54 12.21
N PHE A 126 -6.22 1.07 11.36
CA PHE A 126 -6.33 2.39 10.77
C PHE A 126 -6.04 2.29 9.27
N ASN A 127 -6.70 3.11 8.45
CA ASN A 127 -6.56 3.07 7.00
C ASN A 127 -5.51 4.10 6.56
N GLY A 128 -4.27 3.65 6.34
CA GLY A 128 -3.13 4.51 6.01
C GLY A 128 -3.30 5.25 4.69
N ALA A 129 -3.83 4.61 3.65
CA ALA A 129 -4.15 5.28 2.38
C ALA A 129 -5.14 6.44 2.59
N ALA A 130 -6.20 6.22 3.36
CA ALA A 130 -7.19 7.26 3.64
C ALA A 130 -6.60 8.43 4.44
N LEU A 131 -5.73 8.15 5.41
CA LEU A 131 -5.05 9.18 6.20
C LEU A 131 -4.06 9.97 5.35
N ALA A 132 -3.33 9.30 4.45
CA ALA A 132 -2.44 9.95 3.49
C ALA A 132 -3.20 10.86 2.51
N ILE A 133 -4.36 10.41 2.03
CA ILE A 133 -5.27 11.22 1.20
C ILE A 133 -5.77 12.44 1.98
N ALA A 134 -6.16 12.28 3.24
CA ALA A 134 -6.58 13.40 4.09
C ALA A 134 -5.46 14.45 4.25
N ALA A 135 -4.21 14.01 4.49
CA ALA A 135 -3.05 14.90 4.58
C ALA A 135 -2.73 15.60 3.24
N LEU A 136 -2.86 14.90 2.11
CA LEU A 136 -2.64 15.50 0.78
C LEU A 136 -3.72 16.50 0.38
N ARG A 137 -4.97 16.33 0.85
CA ARG A 137 -6.06 17.28 0.62
C ARG A 137 -5.81 18.64 1.26
N GLU A 138 -5.09 18.69 2.38
CA GLU A 138 -4.63 19.94 2.99
C GLU A 138 -3.58 20.68 2.15
N LYS A 139 -2.90 19.94 1.26
CA LYS A 139 -1.97 20.47 0.25
C LYS A 139 -2.64 20.63 -1.11
N GLU A 140 -3.97 20.74 -1.13
CA GLU A 140 -4.82 20.97 -2.31
C GLU A 140 -4.78 19.89 -3.40
N VAL A 141 -4.25 18.70 -3.10
CA VAL A 141 -4.31 17.54 -4.00
C VAL A 141 -5.69 16.92 -3.91
N ARG A 142 -6.32 16.62 -5.05
CA ARG A 142 -7.71 16.15 -5.08
C ARG A 142 -7.90 14.74 -5.60
N ARG A 143 -7.31 14.37 -6.75
CA ARG A 143 -7.58 13.07 -7.39
C ARG A 143 -6.59 11.99 -6.95
N PHE A 144 -7.10 10.88 -6.44
CA PHE A 144 -6.31 9.75 -5.96
C PHE A 144 -6.84 8.43 -6.53
N ALA A 145 -5.96 7.49 -6.81
CA ALA A 145 -6.38 6.12 -7.09
C ALA A 145 -5.90 5.18 -5.98
N ILE A 146 -6.80 4.32 -5.52
CA ILE A 146 -6.50 3.20 -4.64
C ILE A 146 -6.73 1.93 -5.46
N ILE A 147 -5.66 1.16 -5.65
CA ILE A 147 -5.70 -0.14 -6.32
C ILE A 147 -5.45 -1.17 -5.23
N ASP A 148 -6.39 -2.06 -5.00
CA ASP A 148 -6.31 -3.07 -3.97
C ASP A 148 -6.26 -4.45 -4.60
N THR A 149 -5.13 -5.13 -4.45
CA THR A 149 -4.91 -6.50 -4.93
C THR A 149 -4.77 -7.50 -3.79
N ASP A 150 -5.07 -7.11 -2.55
CA ASP A 150 -5.34 -8.06 -1.48
C ASP A 150 -6.53 -8.95 -1.87
N SER A 151 -6.51 -10.22 -1.44
CA SER A 151 -7.55 -11.17 -1.81
C SER A 151 -8.92 -10.82 -1.24
N HIS A 152 -8.93 -10.13 -0.10
CA HIS A 152 -10.14 -9.79 0.64
C HIS A 152 -10.75 -8.49 0.13
N HIS A 153 -12.07 -8.39 0.23
CA HIS A 153 -12.73 -7.14 -0.15
C HIS A 153 -12.38 -6.02 0.83
N ALA A 154 -11.94 -4.90 0.28
CA ALA A 154 -11.54 -3.68 0.97
C ALA A 154 -12.73 -2.89 1.52
N ASP A 155 -13.50 -3.49 2.41
CA ASP A 155 -14.76 -2.93 2.92
C ASP A 155 -14.56 -1.61 3.69
N GLY A 156 -13.44 -1.48 4.42
CA GLY A 156 -13.09 -0.25 5.14
C GLY A 156 -12.80 0.91 4.18
N THR A 157 -11.93 0.67 3.18
CA THR A 157 -11.67 1.65 2.11
C THR A 157 -12.96 2.02 1.38
N ARG A 158 -13.83 1.02 1.11
CA ARG A 158 -15.14 1.24 0.50
C ARG A 158 -16.04 2.11 1.36
N ASP A 159 -16.15 1.86 2.66
CA ASP A 159 -16.92 2.69 3.60
C ASP A 159 -16.43 4.14 3.60
N ILE A 160 -15.11 4.33 3.63
CA ILE A 160 -14.48 5.66 3.68
C ILE A 160 -14.84 6.49 2.44
N PHE A 161 -14.64 5.92 1.26
CA PHE A 161 -14.70 6.65 -0.03
C PHE A 161 -15.97 6.42 -0.85
N ARG A 162 -16.98 5.70 -0.33
CA ARG A 162 -18.21 5.33 -1.05
C ARG A 162 -18.87 6.43 -1.90
N LEU A 163 -18.81 7.68 -1.47
CA LEU A 163 -19.45 8.82 -2.14
C LEU A 163 -18.44 9.83 -2.72
N ASP A 164 -17.15 9.51 -2.67
CA ASP A 164 -16.05 10.41 -2.98
C ASP A 164 -15.63 10.30 -4.44
N ARG A 165 -16.07 11.25 -5.27
CA ARG A 165 -15.77 11.25 -6.72
C ARG A 165 -14.30 11.56 -7.03
N ASP A 166 -13.56 12.05 -6.05
CA ASP A 166 -12.15 12.41 -6.18
C ASP A 166 -11.23 11.21 -5.85
N VAL A 167 -11.80 10.04 -5.55
CA VAL A 167 -11.06 8.80 -5.35
C VAL A 167 -11.56 7.72 -6.30
N LEU A 168 -10.66 7.18 -7.13
CA LEU A 168 -10.89 5.95 -7.89
C LEU A 168 -10.48 4.77 -7.03
N HIS A 169 -11.40 3.88 -6.68
CA HIS A 169 -11.13 2.69 -5.90
C HIS A 169 -11.35 1.44 -6.75
N LEU A 170 -10.28 0.70 -7.03
CA LEU A 170 -10.29 -0.58 -7.75
C LEU A 170 -9.95 -1.70 -6.77
N CYS A 171 -10.87 -2.62 -6.50
CA CYS A 171 -10.66 -3.72 -5.56
C CYS A 171 -10.77 -5.07 -6.29
N PHE A 172 -9.70 -5.85 -6.31
CA PHE A 172 -9.63 -7.15 -6.99
C PHE A 172 -10.01 -8.27 -6.01
N CYS A 173 -11.30 -8.47 -5.79
CA CYS A 173 -11.82 -9.37 -4.76
C CYS A 173 -12.85 -10.38 -5.32
N PHE A 174 -13.74 -10.90 -4.48
CA PHE A 174 -14.79 -11.83 -4.91
C PHE A 174 -16.03 -11.15 -5.53
N GLN A 175 -16.15 -9.82 -5.45
CA GLN A 175 -17.29 -9.06 -5.95
C GLN A 175 -17.05 -8.57 -7.38
N ASP A 176 -18.14 -8.29 -8.09
CA ASP A 176 -18.13 -7.66 -9.41
C ASP A 176 -19.13 -6.49 -9.39
N TYR A 177 -18.63 -5.27 -9.27
CA TYR A 177 -19.42 -4.08 -9.01
C TYR A 177 -18.78 -2.83 -9.62
N GLY A 178 -19.60 -1.87 -10.02
CA GLY A 178 -19.14 -0.56 -10.46
C GLY A 178 -20.20 0.50 -10.23
N ASP A 179 -19.79 1.70 -9.79
CA ASP A 179 -20.72 2.81 -9.58
C ASP A 179 -20.26 4.14 -10.22
N LYS A 180 -21.12 5.15 -10.09
CA LYS A 180 -20.89 6.50 -10.58
C LYS A 180 -19.94 7.35 -9.71
N TYR A 181 -19.45 6.80 -8.60
CA TYR A 181 -18.54 7.43 -7.64
C TYR A 181 -17.11 6.89 -7.77
N ASN A 182 -16.80 6.20 -8.88
CA ASN A 182 -15.50 5.61 -9.17
C ASN A 182 -15.11 4.46 -8.24
N ASN A 183 -16.09 3.76 -7.66
CA ASN A 183 -15.82 2.52 -6.98
C ASN A 183 -16.04 1.32 -7.91
N VAL A 184 -15.07 0.43 -7.99
CA VAL A 184 -15.07 -0.74 -8.87
C VAL A 184 -14.54 -1.95 -8.11
N ASP A 185 -15.30 -3.03 -8.11
CA ASP A 185 -14.86 -4.34 -7.66
C ASP A 185 -14.70 -5.25 -8.87
N VAL A 186 -13.54 -5.88 -8.99
CA VAL A 186 -13.17 -6.75 -10.10
C VAL A 186 -13.19 -8.19 -9.61
N GLY A 187 -14.14 -8.98 -10.09
CA GLY A 187 -14.31 -10.36 -9.66
C GLY A 187 -13.12 -11.24 -10.06
N ILE A 188 -12.47 -11.81 -9.04
CA ILE A 188 -11.40 -12.80 -9.13
C ILE A 188 -11.88 -14.15 -8.54
N PRO A 189 -12.36 -15.06 -9.41
CA PRO A 189 -12.66 -16.43 -9.02
C PRO A 189 -11.43 -17.19 -8.52
N TYR A 190 -11.64 -18.17 -7.65
CA TYR A 190 -10.61 -19.14 -7.28
C TYR A 190 -10.11 -19.90 -8.51
N GLY A 191 -8.81 -20.16 -8.59
CA GLY A 191 -8.18 -20.86 -9.69
C GLY A 191 -7.99 -20.00 -10.95
N THR A 192 -8.15 -18.67 -10.84
CA THR A 192 -7.83 -17.76 -11.93
C THR A 192 -6.34 -17.89 -12.27
N PRO A 193 -5.96 -18.32 -13.49
CA PRO A 193 -4.55 -18.42 -13.87
C PRO A 193 -3.87 -17.05 -13.86
N ASP A 194 -2.59 -17.00 -13.48
CA ASP A 194 -1.81 -15.76 -13.42
C ASP A 194 -1.94 -14.88 -14.66
N VAL A 195 -1.89 -15.47 -15.86
CA VAL A 195 -2.02 -14.72 -17.12
C VAL A 195 -3.36 -13.98 -17.22
N HIS A 196 -4.46 -14.59 -16.75
CA HIS A 196 -5.77 -13.95 -16.74
C HIS A 196 -5.91 -12.93 -15.60
N TYR A 197 -5.30 -13.19 -14.45
CA TYR A 197 -5.25 -12.20 -13.36
C TYR A 197 -4.52 -10.94 -13.82
N LEU A 198 -3.32 -11.08 -14.39
CA LEU A 198 -2.51 -9.96 -14.90
C LEU A 198 -3.22 -9.23 -16.05
N GLN A 199 -3.92 -9.95 -16.92
CA GLN A 199 -4.74 -9.35 -17.97
C GLN A 199 -5.86 -8.49 -17.36
N LYS A 200 -6.60 -9.02 -16.38
CA LYS A 200 -7.64 -8.26 -15.66
C LYS A 200 -7.08 -7.02 -14.96
N VAL A 201 -5.93 -7.15 -14.28
CA VAL A 201 -5.27 -5.98 -13.66
C VAL A 201 -4.92 -4.95 -14.71
N THR A 202 -4.36 -5.36 -15.86
CA THR A 202 -4.02 -4.44 -16.94
C THR A 202 -5.25 -3.73 -17.52
N ASP A 203 -6.29 -4.50 -17.83
CA ASP A 203 -7.50 -4.01 -18.49
C ASP A 203 -8.36 -3.11 -17.59
N GLU A 204 -8.29 -3.30 -16.27
CA GLU A 204 -9.02 -2.46 -15.33
C GLU A 204 -8.18 -1.26 -14.86
N VAL A 205 -6.87 -1.44 -14.60
CA VAL A 205 -6.03 -0.36 -14.09
C VAL A 205 -5.70 0.65 -15.18
N MET A 206 -5.18 0.22 -16.34
CA MET A 206 -4.60 1.13 -17.32
C MET A 206 -5.61 2.14 -17.89
N PRO A 207 -6.77 1.73 -18.46
CA PRO A 207 -7.71 2.69 -19.03
C PRO A 207 -8.41 3.54 -17.97
N ARG A 208 -8.65 3.02 -16.76
CA ARG A 208 -9.31 3.81 -15.70
C ARG A 208 -8.39 4.86 -15.11
N ILE A 209 -7.12 4.53 -14.86
CA ILE A 209 -6.11 5.50 -14.43
C ILE A 209 -5.90 6.56 -15.51
N GLU A 210 -5.83 6.17 -16.78
CA GLU A 210 -5.72 7.11 -17.90
C GLU A 210 -6.94 8.05 -17.98
N ALA A 211 -8.16 7.55 -17.82
CA ALA A 211 -9.35 8.39 -17.82
C ALA A 211 -9.45 9.30 -16.58
N PHE A 212 -9.06 8.79 -15.41
CA PHE A 212 -9.22 9.47 -14.13
C PHE A 212 -8.11 10.49 -13.83
N GLN A 213 -6.90 10.28 -14.37
CA GLN A 213 -5.72 11.14 -14.19
C GLN A 213 -5.45 11.46 -12.69
N PRO A 214 -5.19 10.44 -11.85
CA PRO A 214 -4.90 10.66 -10.44
C PRO A 214 -3.54 11.34 -10.22
N SER A 215 -3.40 12.05 -9.11
CA SER A 215 -2.13 12.68 -8.71
C SER A 215 -1.20 11.71 -7.99
N PHE A 216 -1.77 10.68 -7.37
CA PHE A 216 -1.09 9.62 -6.62
C PHE A 216 -1.84 8.31 -6.81
N ILE A 217 -1.09 7.21 -6.84
CA ILE A 217 -1.60 5.86 -6.73
C ILE A 217 -1.18 5.28 -5.38
N PHE A 218 -2.15 4.79 -4.63
CA PHE A 218 -1.97 3.94 -3.47
C PHE A 218 -2.27 2.50 -3.91
N TRP A 219 -1.31 1.61 -3.72
CA TRP A 219 -1.47 0.19 -4.01
C TRP A 219 -1.51 -0.58 -2.70
N GLU A 220 -2.71 -1.01 -2.31
CA GLU A 220 -2.93 -1.93 -1.19
C GLU A 220 -2.54 -3.33 -1.68
N PHE A 221 -1.36 -3.78 -1.24
CA PHE A 221 -0.70 -4.98 -1.74
C PHE A 221 -0.76 -6.11 -0.70
N GLY A 222 -1.68 -7.05 -0.90
CA GLY A 222 -1.69 -8.35 -0.22
C GLY A 222 -1.05 -9.45 -1.08
N TYR A 223 -0.26 -10.33 -0.45
CA TYR A 223 0.23 -11.56 -1.10
C TYR A 223 -0.54 -12.82 -0.67
N ASP A 224 -1.67 -12.65 0.01
CA ASP A 224 -2.52 -13.72 0.53
C ASP A 224 -3.38 -14.44 -0.53
N ALA A 225 -3.49 -13.88 -1.74
CA ALA A 225 -4.09 -14.59 -2.88
C ALA A 225 -3.21 -15.74 -3.42
N THR A 226 -1.97 -15.87 -2.93
CA THR A 226 -1.02 -16.92 -3.34
C THR A 226 -1.49 -18.31 -2.90
N ALA A 227 -1.20 -19.33 -3.71
CA ALA A 227 -1.48 -20.72 -3.38
C ALA A 227 -0.96 -21.11 -1.98
N GLY A 228 -1.86 -21.59 -1.11
CA GLY A 228 -1.57 -22.01 0.27
C GLY A 228 -1.49 -20.87 1.30
N GLU A 229 -1.98 -19.68 1.01
CA GLU A 229 -2.25 -18.61 1.99
C GLU A 229 -3.71 -18.65 2.48
N TYR A 230 -4.05 -17.82 3.47
CA TYR A 230 -5.42 -17.78 4.01
C TYR A 230 -6.45 -17.15 3.06
N GLY A 231 -5.99 -16.32 2.10
CA GLY A 231 -6.80 -15.72 1.04
C GLY A 231 -6.67 -16.45 -0.31
N ASP A 232 -6.16 -17.68 -0.33
CA ASP A 232 -5.74 -18.40 -1.54
C ASP A 232 -6.72 -18.27 -2.73
N LYS A 233 -6.22 -17.80 -3.87
CA LYS A 233 -6.91 -17.78 -5.18
C LYS A 233 -6.23 -18.63 -6.24
N GLY A 234 -5.13 -19.31 -5.90
CA GLY A 234 -4.31 -20.13 -6.77
C GLY A 234 -3.20 -19.36 -7.49
N LEU A 235 -2.94 -18.10 -7.12
CA LEU A 235 -1.89 -17.30 -7.76
C LEU A 235 -0.50 -17.85 -7.42
N THR A 236 0.42 -17.75 -8.37
CA THR A 236 1.83 -18.00 -8.07
C THR A 236 2.47 -16.78 -7.44
N LYS A 237 3.57 -17.00 -6.71
CA LYS A 237 4.39 -15.92 -6.14
C LYS A 237 4.94 -14.94 -7.20
N ASP A 238 5.12 -15.38 -8.45
CA ASP A 238 5.63 -14.53 -9.54
C ASP A 238 4.55 -13.62 -10.13
N CYS A 239 3.26 -13.97 -9.97
CA CYS A 239 2.13 -13.13 -10.37
C CYS A 239 2.23 -11.73 -9.76
N HIS A 240 2.56 -11.64 -8.47
CA HIS A 240 2.70 -10.38 -7.73
C HIS A 240 3.77 -9.44 -8.31
N VAL A 241 4.85 -10.00 -8.89
CA VAL A 241 5.87 -9.21 -9.58
C VAL A 241 5.33 -8.66 -10.91
N GLY A 242 4.46 -9.41 -11.59
CA GLY A 242 3.72 -8.94 -12.76
C GLY A 242 2.77 -7.78 -12.42
N ILE A 243 2.03 -7.89 -11.31
CA ILE A 243 1.15 -6.82 -10.80
C ILE A 243 1.95 -5.55 -10.54
N ALA A 244 3.09 -5.66 -9.85
CA ALA A 244 3.97 -4.53 -9.56
C ALA A 244 4.43 -3.80 -10.84
N LYS A 245 4.79 -4.55 -11.89
CA LYS A 245 5.19 -3.96 -13.18
C LYS A 245 4.04 -3.19 -13.84
N ILE A 246 2.81 -3.72 -13.80
CA ILE A 246 1.63 -3.06 -14.37
C ILE A 246 1.33 -1.77 -13.62
N ILE A 247 1.24 -1.82 -12.28
CA ILE A 247 0.90 -0.66 -11.45
C ILE A 247 2.00 0.40 -11.51
N LYS A 248 3.28 0.01 -11.46
CA LYS A 248 4.40 0.94 -11.67
C LYS A 248 4.30 1.62 -13.05
N THR A 249 4.01 0.85 -14.10
CA THR A 249 3.85 1.41 -15.45
C THR A 249 2.72 2.44 -15.51
N ALA A 250 1.58 2.16 -14.85
CA ALA A 250 0.49 3.12 -14.73
C ALA A 250 0.92 4.39 -13.99
N ALA A 251 1.61 4.25 -12.85
CA ALA A 251 2.11 5.37 -12.07
C ALA A 251 3.12 6.23 -12.85
N ASP A 252 4.06 5.61 -13.56
CA ASP A 252 5.05 6.29 -14.38
C ASP A 252 4.40 7.10 -15.51
N ARG A 253 3.42 6.50 -16.20
CA ARG A 253 2.75 7.11 -17.34
C ARG A 253 1.79 8.23 -16.94
N PHE A 254 1.04 8.06 -15.86
CA PHE A 254 -0.12 8.90 -15.56
C PHE A 254 0.00 9.68 -14.24
N CYS A 255 0.97 9.36 -13.38
CA CYS A 255 1.14 9.96 -12.06
C CYS A 255 2.59 10.39 -11.76
N ARG A 256 3.44 10.56 -12.80
CA ARG A 256 4.86 10.96 -12.67
C ARG A 256 5.70 10.02 -11.79
N GLY A 257 5.27 8.76 -11.66
CA GLY A 257 5.91 7.76 -10.82
C GLY A 257 5.44 7.74 -9.37
N ARG A 258 4.50 8.63 -8.96
CA ARG A 258 4.01 8.77 -7.58
C ARG A 258 3.15 7.58 -7.17
N LEU A 259 3.80 6.57 -6.61
CA LEU A 259 3.22 5.31 -6.18
C LEU A 259 3.61 5.02 -4.73
N ILE A 260 2.62 4.72 -3.90
CA ILE A 260 2.83 4.20 -2.55
C ILE A 260 2.30 2.77 -2.52
N THR A 261 3.19 1.80 -2.36
CA THR A 261 2.83 0.40 -2.15
C THR A 261 2.72 0.15 -0.65
N ILE A 262 1.54 -0.24 -0.20
CA ILE A 262 1.20 -0.46 1.20
C ILE A 262 1.04 -1.96 1.38
N LEU A 263 1.81 -2.57 2.28
CA LEU A 263 1.64 -3.98 2.58
C LEU A 263 0.27 -4.22 3.23
N CYS A 264 -0.46 -5.25 2.83
CA CYS A 264 -1.74 -5.62 3.45
C CYS A 264 -1.64 -7.06 3.97
N GLY A 265 -2.36 -7.99 3.36
CA GLY A 265 -2.43 -9.38 3.72
C GLY A 265 -1.22 -10.23 3.33
N GLY A 266 -1.25 -11.46 3.81
CA GLY A 266 -0.23 -12.51 3.66
C GLY A 266 0.43 -12.83 4.98
N SER A 267 0.64 -14.11 5.28
CA SER A 267 1.13 -14.58 6.59
C SER A 267 2.46 -15.33 6.49
N ARG A 268 2.73 -15.94 5.32
CA ARG A 268 3.87 -16.80 5.08
C ARG A 268 5.14 -15.99 4.80
N ARG A 269 6.12 -16.21 5.67
CA ARG A 269 7.44 -15.58 5.61
C ARG A 269 8.24 -15.94 4.36
N ASP A 270 8.15 -17.20 3.91
CA ASP A 270 8.84 -17.68 2.72
C ASP A 270 8.31 -17.01 1.44
N LEU A 271 7.03 -16.66 1.40
CA LEU A 271 6.44 -15.87 0.32
C LEU A 271 6.85 -14.40 0.43
N ALA A 272 6.76 -13.80 1.61
CA ALA A 272 7.14 -12.40 1.84
C ALA A 272 8.59 -12.12 1.39
N THR A 273 9.53 -12.96 1.83
CA THR A 273 10.97 -12.85 1.50
C THR A 273 11.27 -13.12 0.03
N TYR A 274 10.41 -13.84 -0.69
CA TYR A 274 10.55 -14.01 -2.13
C TYR A 274 9.98 -12.84 -2.93
N ILE A 275 8.78 -12.36 -2.55
CA ILE A 275 7.97 -11.45 -3.35
C ILE A 275 8.38 -9.99 -3.12
N ILE A 276 8.46 -9.56 -1.86
CA ILE A 276 8.64 -8.15 -1.50
C ILE A 276 9.96 -7.57 -2.06
N PRO A 277 11.12 -8.24 -1.94
CA PRO A 277 12.35 -7.71 -2.53
C PRO A 277 12.26 -7.50 -4.04
N LYS A 278 11.54 -8.37 -4.76
CA LYS A 278 11.35 -8.23 -6.22
C LYS A 278 10.41 -7.08 -6.57
N ILE A 279 9.37 -6.84 -5.78
CA ILE A 279 8.50 -5.68 -5.94
C ILE A 279 9.31 -4.39 -5.72
N ILE A 280 10.08 -4.32 -4.64
CA ILE A 280 10.92 -3.15 -4.35
C ILE A 280 11.97 -2.94 -5.45
N ALA A 281 12.58 -4.01 -5.96
CA ALA A 281 13.50 -3.94 -7.10
C ALA A 281 12.83 -3.36 -8.36
N VAL A 282 11.59 -3.76 -8.65
CA VAL A 282 10.77 -3.16 -9.72
C VAL A 282 10.54 -1.66 -9.46
N LEU A 283 10.16 -1.27 -8.24
CA LEU A 283 9.90 0.14 -7.89
C LEU A 283 11.15 1.01 -8.04
N ALA A 284 12.30 0.52 -7.58
CA ALA A 284 13.59 1.21 -7.58
C ALA A 284 14.34 1.11 -8.92
N GLU A 285 13.89 0.28 -9.85
CA GLU A 285 14.56 0.03 -11.13
C GLU A 285 15.99 -0.50 -10.93
N VAL A 286 16.13 -1.50 -10.05
CA VAL A 286 17.42 -2.14 -9.72
C VAL A 286 17.36 -3.65 -10.00
N ASP A 287 18.52 -4.20 -10.37
CA ASP A 287 18.74 -5.63 -10.56
C ASP A 287 18.96 -6.39 -9.24
#